data_AF-A0A434WII7-F1
#
_entry.id   AF-A0A434WII7-F1
#
_cell.length_a   1.000
_cell.length_b   1.000
_cell.length_c   1.000
_cell.angle_alpha   90.00
_cell.angle_beta   90.00
_cell.angle_gamma   90.00
#
_symmetry.space_group_name_H-M   'P 1'
#
loop_
_entity.id
_entity.type
_entity.pdbx_description
1 polymer ?
#
loop_
_entity_poly.entity_id
_entity_poly.type
_entity_poly.pdbx_seq_one_letter_code
_entity_poly.pdbx_strand_id
1 'polypeptide(L)'
;MAMPMLRNQRHERFAQGLAKGLSGKAAYVEAGYRSTGNAAEVGAAKLVRNGKIEARIAELQARQVRRLDVTVESIVAELEEARGAALAHKQLAAAVAASLGKAKLLGLIVDRAEVESVIRKPMREPGQVEQMSLEEWQQRFTPKVLVPQRGDGDFAAEPERAEEAEEIGIVEAIRRAKAARRIKPTGVGPG
;
A
#
# COMPACT_ATOMS: atom_id res chain seq x y z
N MET A 1 11.15 38.29 8.00
CA MET A 1 11.31 38.28 9.48
C MET A 1 12.05 37.01 9.87
N ALA A 2 13.08 37.10 10.71
CA ALA A 2 13.80 35.94 11.22
C ALA A 2 12.94 35.22 12.27
N MET A 3 12.77 33.90 12.17
CA MET A 3 12.03 33.15 13.17
C MET A 3 12.95 32.81 14.36
N PRO A 4 12.46 33.00 15.60
CA PRO A 4 13.18 32.53 16.78
C PRO A 4 13.32 31.00 16.74
N MET A 5 14.37 30.48 17.39
CA MET A 5 14.61 29.04 17.50
C MET A 5 13.38 28.31 18.08
N LEU A 6 13.17 27.08 17.63
CA LEU A 6 12.08 26.26 18.16
C LEU A 6 12.35 25.94 19.64
N ARG A 7 11.32 26.12 20.48
CA ARG A 7 11.41 25.87 21.93
C ARG A 7 11.83 24.44 22.26
N ASN A 8 11.41 23.48 21.45
CA ASN A 8 11.86 22.09 21.59
C ASN A 8 13.19 21.92 20.86
N GLN A 9 14.26 21.70 21.62
CA GLN A 9 15.62 21.59 21.10
C GLN A 9 15.80 20.40 20.16
N ARG A 10 15.03 19.31 20.32
CA ARG A 10 15.03 18.19 19.37
C ARG A 10 14.39 18.57 18.04
N HIS A 11 13.33 19.38 18.04
CA HIS A 11 12.74 19.89 16.80
C HIS A 11 13.69 20.83 16.06
N GLU A 12 14.40 21.69 16.80
CA GLU A 12 15.41 22.57 16.21
C GLU A 12 16.55 21.76 15.59
N ARG A 13 17.09 20.75 16.30
CA ARG A 13 18.12 19.85 15.76
C ARG A 13 17.63 19.09 14.53
N PHE A 14 16.39 18.61 14.55
CA PHE A 14 15.76 17.95 13.40
C PHE A 14 15.65 18.88 12.19
N ALA A 15 15.16 20.11 12.38
CA ALA A 15 15.06 21.11 11.33
C ALA A 15 16.44 21.49 10.76
N GLN A 16 17.46 21.63 11.61
CA GLN A 16 18.84 21.87 11.19
C GLN A 16 19.40 20.69 10.39
N GLY A 17 19.13 19.46 10.79
CA GLY A 17 19.55 18.26 10.07
C GLY A 17 18.96 18.21 8.67
N LEU A 18 17.65 18.48 8.54
CA LEU A 18 16.98 18.53 7.23
C LEU A 18 17.50 19.68 6.36
N ALA A 19 17.73 20.87 6.93
CA ALA A 19 18.32 22.00 6.19
C ALA A 19 19.75 21.72 5.70
N LYS A 20 20.50 20.85 6.38
CA LYS A 20 21.81 20.36 5.92
C LYS A 20 21.72 19.28 4.81
N GLY A 21 20.52 18.81 4.46
CA GLY A 21 20.31 17.80 3.43
C GLY A 21 20.30 16.35 3.93
N LEU A 22 20.19 16.13 5.25
CA LEU A 22 20.04 14.76 5.78
C LEU A 22 18.67 14.18 5.40
N SER A 23 18.60 12.86 5.25
CA SER A 23 17.31 12.18 5.12
C SER A 23 16.50 12.32 6.40
N GLY A 24 15.17 12.29 6.31
CA GLY A 24 14.29 12.45 7.48
C GLY A 24 14.63 11.50 8.62
N LYS A 25 14.92 10.24 8.30
CA LYS A 25 15.37 9.24 9.28
C LYS A 25 16.69 9.62 9.95
N ALA A 26 17.70 10.02 9.16
CA ALA A 26 19.01 10.41 9.69
C ALA A 26 18.90 11.66 10.58
N ALA A 27 18.18 12.68 10.13
CA ALA A 27 17.92 13.89 10.91
C ALA A 27 17.17 13.59 12.22
N TYR A 28 16.24 12.62 12.20
CA TYR A 28 15.48 12.20 13.37
C TYR A 28 16.37 11.49 14.40
N VAL A 29 17.23 10.58 13.95
CA VAL A 29 18.19 9.91 14.83
C VAL A 29 19.20 10.92 15.41
N GLU A 30 19.74 11.81 14.58
CA GLU A 30 20.71 12.83 14.99
C GLU A 30 20.11 13.89 15.94
N ALA A 31 18.80 14.15 15.84
CA ALA A 31 18.07 14.98 16.80
C ALA A 31 17.96 14.34 18.20
N GLY A 32 18.39 13.08 18.36
CA GLY A 32 18.43 12.36 19.65
C GLY A 32 17.14 11.61 19.97
N TYR A 33 16.34 11.25 18.96
CA TYR A 33 15.20 10.37 19.16
C TYR A 33 15.63 8.89 19.21
N ARG A 34 15.03 8.13 20.13
CA ARG A 34 15.43 6.75 20.43
C ARG A 34 14.98 5.71 19.41
N SER A 35 13.98 6.01 18.58
CA SER A 35 13.46 5.04 17.61
C SER A 35 14.39 4.89 16.41
N THR A 36 14.50 3.67 15.90
CA THR A 36 15.30 3.30 14.73
C THR A 36 14.43 2.63 13.66
N GLY A 37 14.98 2.39 12.47
CA GLY A 37 14.27 1.71 11.38
C GLY A 37 13.00 2.44 10.93
N ASN A 38 11.94 1.67 10.67
CA ASN A 38 10.65 2.18 10.19
C ASN A 38 9.99 3.15 11.19
N ALA A 39 10.14 2.92 12.50
CA ALA A 39 9.59 3.82 13.51
C ALA A 39 10.21 5.23 13.45
N ALA A 40 11.51 5.32 13.11
CA ALA A 40 12.18 6.61 12.90
C ALA A 40 11.68 7.32 11.64
N GLU A 41 11.43 6.58 10.56
CA GLU A 41 10.91 7.14 9.30
C GLU A 41 9.50 7.70 9.48
N VAL A 42 8.61 6.96 10.14
CA VAL A 42 7.25 7.41 10.46
C VAL A 42 7.28 8.62 11.41
N GLY A 43 8.15 8.60 12.41
CA GLY A 43 8.35 9.73 13.33
C GLY A 43 8.84 10.99 12.60
N ALA A 44 9.82 10.84 11.71
CA ALA A 44 10.33 11.92 10.88
C ALA A 44 9.24 12.49 9.97
N ALA A 45 8.47 11.64 9.28
CA ALA A 45 7.39 12.08 8.40
C ALA A 45 6.31 12.88 9.15
N LYS A 46 6.01 12.52 10.41
CA LYS A 46 5.10 13.28 11.27
C LYS A 46 5.67 14.65 11.65
N LEU A 47 6.96 14.73 11.97
CA LEU A 47 7.61 16.01 12.30
C LEU A 47 7.71 16.95 11.10
N VAL A 48 7.97 16.44 9.91
CA VAL A 48 8.03 17.26 8.68
C VAL A 48 6.68 17.96 8.42
N ARG A 49 5.56 17.28 8.69
CA ARG A 49 4.21 17.85 8.52
C ARG A 49 3.83 18.90 9.58
N ASN A 50 4.67 19.13 10.58
CA ASN A 50 4.43 20.16 11.58
C ASN A 50 4.80 21.53 10.99
N GLY A 51 3.81 22.39 10.75
CA GLY A 51 4.02 23.68 10.11
C GLY A 51 5.06 24.59 10.78
N LYS A 52 5.29 24.47 12.10
CA LYS A 52 6.36 25.22 12.79
C LYS A 52 7.75 24.74 12.40
N ILE A 53 7.91 23.42 12.21
CA ILE A 53 9.18 22.80 11.81
C ILE A 53 9.42 23.08 10.34
N GLU A 54 8.40 22.92 9.50
CA GLU A 54 8.44 23.24 8.07
C GLU A 54 8.88 24.69 7.82
N ALA A 55 8.23 25.66 8.47
CA ALA A 55 8.60 27.06 8.33
C ALA A 55 10.05 27.33 8.78
N ARG A 56 10.51 26.63 9.83
CA ARG A 56 11.90 26.74 10.30
C ARG A 56 12.91 26.15 9.32
N ILE A 57 12.58 25.02 8.68
CA ILE A 57 13.43 24.42 7.64
C ILE A 57 13.55 25.39 6.46
N ALA A 58 12.45 25.94 5.98
CA ALA A 58 12.44 26.90 4.87
C ALA A 58 13.29 28.14 5.18
N GLU A 59 13.22 28.67 6.40
CA GLU A 59 14.05 29.80 6.82
C GLU A 59 15.54 29.42 6.88
N LEU A 60 15.89 28.25 7.40
CA LEU A 60 17.28 27.77 7.45
C LEU A 60 17.87 27.61 6.04
N GLN A 61 17.11 27.00 5.13
CA GLN A 61 17.50 26.83 3.73
C GLN A 61 17.66 28.20 3.04
N ALA A 62 16.71 29.12 3.21
CA ALA A 62 16.80 30.46 2.66
C ALA A 62 18.02 31.23 3.17
N ARG A 63 18.40 31.06 4.44
CA ARG A 63 19.64 31.64 4.99
C ARG A 63 20.90 31.01 4.41
N GLN A 64 20.92 29.70 4.19
CA GLN A 64 22.05 29.04 3.56
C GLN A 64 22.25 29.52 2.12
N VAL A 65 21.17 29.61 1.34
CA VAL A 65 21.20 30.15 -0.02
C VAL A 65 21.74 31.57 -0.02
N ARG A 66 21.22 32.46 0.84
CA ARG A 66 21.71 33.85 0.96
C ARG A 66 23.17 33.94 1.40
N ARG A 67 23.65 33.04 2.25
CA ARG A 67 25.05 33.05 2.72
C ARG A 67 26.02 32.57 1.64
N LEU A 68 25.60 31.60 0.84
CA LEU A 68 26.42 31.03 -0.22
C LEU A 68 26.37 31.87 -1.50
N ASP A 69 25.32 32.68 -1.68
CA ASP A 69 25.06 33.47 -2.89
C ASP A 69 25.03 32.62 -4.17
N VAL A 70 24.82 31.32 -4.01
CA VAL A 70 24.69 30.35 -5.09
C VAL A 70 23.23 30.32 -5.51
N THR A 71 22.97 30.78 -6.73
CA THR A 71 21.64 30.78 -7.34
C THR A 71 21.56 29.66 -8.38
N VAL A 72 20.35 29.35 -8.85
CA VAL A 72 20.20 28.40 -9.96
C VAL A 72 20.90 28.95 -11.20
N GLU A 73 20.80 30.26 -11.43
CA GLU A 73 21.47 30.97 -12.50
C GLU A 73 23.00 30.85 -12.43
N SER A 74 23.60 30.97 -11.22
CA SER A 74 25.04 30.84 -11.05
C SER A 74 25.51 29.42 -11.38
N ILE A 75 24.81 28.40 -10.88
CA ILE A 75 25.15 27.00 -11.17
C ILE A 75 24.99 26.68 -12.66
N VAL A 76 23.96 27.21 -13.31
CA VAL A 76 23.74 27.03 -14.75
C VAL A 76 24.86 27.67 -15.57
N ALA A 77 25.36 28.82 -15.15
CA ALA A 77 26.52 29.48 -15.78
C ALA A 77 27.80 28.67 -15.58
N GLU A 78 28.08 28.21 -14.36
CA GLU A 78 29.22 27.33 -14.03
C GLU A 78 29.21 26.04 -14.87
N LEU A 79 28.04 25.40 -15.02
CA LEU A 79 27.90 24.20 -15.85
C LEU A 79 28.12 24.47 -17.35
N GLU A 80 27.75 25.66 -17.84
CA GLU A 80 28.02 26.04 -19.24
C GLU A 80 29.51 26.30 -19.46
N GLU A 81 30.19 26.95 -18.53
CA GLU A 81 31.63 27.14 -18.58
C GLU A 81 32.38 25.79 -18.55
N ALA A 82 31.99 24.88 -17.64
CA ALA A 82 32.53 23.53 -17.58
C ALA A 82 32.29 22.74 -18.88
N ARG A 83 31.12 22.91 -19.51
CA ARG A 83 30.82 22.32 -20.82
C ARG A 83 31.75 22.88 -21.91
N GLY A 84 31.96 24.19 -21.93
CA GLY A 84 32.89 24.85 -22.87
C GLY A 84 34.32 24.35 -22.71
N ALA A 85 34.82 24.27 -21.48
CA ALA A 85 36.13 23.72 -21.18
C ALA A 85 36.26 22.24 -21.60
N ALA A 86 35.24 21.43 -21.33
CA ALA A 86 35.22 20.03 -21.74
C ALA A 86 35.28 19.88 -23.28
N LEU A 87 34.56 20.72 -24.03
CA LEU A 87 34.61 20.74 -25.49
C LEU A 87 35.99 21.14 -26.01
N ALA A 88 36.64 22.14 -25.41
CA ALA A 88 37.98 22.57 -25.77
C ALA A 88 39.01 21.43 -25.60
N HIS A 89 38.86 20.62 -24.56
CA HIS A 89 39.70 19.44 -24.30
C HIS A 89 39.23 18.15 -25.00
N LYS A 90 38.24 18.22 -25.90
CA LYS A 90 37.64 17.08 -26.61
C LYS A 90 37.04 16.00 -25.68
N GLN A 91 36.70 16.37 -24.45
CA GLN A 91 36.06 15.51 -23.45
C GLN A 91 34.53 15.53 -23.63
N LEU A 92 34.04 14.86 -24.67
CA LEU A 92 32.62 14.91 -25.03
C LEU A 92 31.70 14.32 -23.95
N ALA A 93 32.14 13.27 -23.26
CA ALA A 93 31.35 12.65 -22.18
C ALA A 93 31.09 13.65 -21.03
N ALA A 94 32.11 14.43 -20.66
CA ALA A 94 31.98 15.47 -19.63
C ALA A 94 31.07 16.62 -20.09
N ALA A 95 31.15 17.02 -21.36
CA ALA A 95 30.26 18.04 -21.92
C ALA A 95 28.78 17.61 -21.94
N VAL A 96 28.52 16.33 -22.24
CA VAL A 96 27.17 15.73 -22.16
C VAL A 96 26.69 15.68 -20.71
N ALA A 97 27.55 15.27 -19.76
CA ALA A 97 27.20 15.24 -18.34
C ALA A 97 26.84 16.63 -17.80
N ALA A 98 27.57 17.69 -18.18
CA ALA A 98 27.25 19.06 -17.81
C ALA A 98 25.90 19.51 -18.39
N SER A 99 25.62 19.17 -19.65
CA SER A 99 24.33 19.46 -20.32
C SER A 99 23.16 18.73 -19.63
N LEU A 100 23.38 17.47 -19.23
CA LEU A 100 22.41 16.68 -18.47
C LEU A 100 22.17 17.28 -17.08
N GLY A 101 23.23 17.71 -16.38
CA GLY A 101 23.13 18.40 -15.09
C GLY A 101 22.28 19.65 -15.16
N LYS A 102 22.45 20.47 -16.21
CA LYS A 102 21.60 21.64 -16.47
C LYS A 102 20.14 21.25 -16.69
N ALA A 103 19.88 20.24 -17.52
CA ALA A 103 18.53 19.77 -17.80
C ALA A 103 17.82 19.24 -16.54
N LYS A 104 18.54 18.56 -15.64
CA LYS A 104 18.01 18.10 -14.35
C LYS A 104 17.71 19.27 -13.40
N LEU A 105 18.60 20.26 -13.30
CA LEU A 105 18.39 21.45 -12.47
C LEU A 105 17.16 22.25 -12.91
N LEU A 106 16.93 22.36 -14.21
CA LEU A 106 15.78 23.06 -14.79
C LEU A 106 14.50 22.22 -14.81
N GLY A 107 14.54 20.97 -14.34
CA GLY A 107 13.39 20.06 -14.29
C GLY A 107 12.93 19.56 -15.67
N LEU A 108 13.76 19.67 -16.71
CA LEU A 108 13.46 19.16 -18.05
C LEU A 108 13.57 17.64 -18.12
N ILE A 109 14.34 17.03 -17.21
CA ILE A 109 14.51 15.59 -17.08
C ILE A 109 14.24 15.21 -15.63
N VAL A 110 13.44 14.16 -15.42
CA VAL A 110 13.12 13.61 -14.10
C VAL A 110 13.61 12.17 -14.05
N ASP A 111 14.51 11.87 -13.12
CA ASP A 111 14.93 10.50 -12.85
C ASP A 111 13.82 9.78 -12.07
N ARG A 112 13.06 8.91 -12.74
CA ARG A 112 12.06 8.05 -12.09
C ARG A 112 12.73 6.75 -11.63
N ALA A 113 12.65 6.49 -10.33
CA ALA A 113 13.01 5.20 -9.75
C ALA A 113 11.75 4.52 -9.19
N GLU A 114 11.45 3.32 -9.66
CA GLU A 114 10.39 2.47 -9.11
C GLU A 114 11.01 1.59 -8.03
N VAL A 115 10.50 1.69 -6.80
CA VAL A 115 10.93 0.83 -5.68
C VAL A 115 9.81 -0.15 -5.39
N GLU A 116 9.95 -1.37 -5.92
CA GLU A 116 9.07 -2.48 -5.57
C GLU A 116 9.41 -2.95 -4.15
N SER A 117 8.68 -2.43 -3.17
CA SER A 117 8.79 -2.91 -1.79
C SER A 117 8.04 -4.23 -1.68
N VAL A 118 8.79 -5.34 -1.65
CA VAL A 118 8.23 -6.65 -1.31
C VAL A 118 7.79 -6.60 0.15
N ILE A 119 6.50 -6.30 0.38
CA ILE A 119 5.87 -6.44 1.69
C ILE A 119 5.82 -7.95 1.97
N ARG A 120 6.87 -8.47 2.59
CA ARG A 120 6.81 -9.78 3.23
C ARG A 120 5.81 -9.64 4.37
N LYS A 121 4.56 -10.05 4.15
CA LYS A 121 3.62 -10.30 5.24
C LYS A 121 4.35 -11.23 6.21
N PRO A 122 4.60 -10.83 7.46
CA PRO A 122 5.20 -11.73 8.43
C PRO A 122 4.30 -12.97 8.47
N MET A 123 4.93 -14.12 8.23
CA MET A 123 4.29 -15.42 8.30
C MET A 123 3.61 -15.54 9.66
N ARG A 124 2.30 -15.83 9.69
CA ARG A 124 1.60 -16.23 10.92
C ARG A 124 2.35 -17.46 11.42
N GLU A 125 2.80 -17.43 12.67
CA GLU A 125 3.94 -18.17 13.22
C GLU A 125 4.16 -19.61 12.70
N PRO A 126 5.43 -20.02 12.52
CA PRO A 126 5.75 -21.39 12.15
C PRO A 126 5.50 -22.32 13.34
N GLY A 127 4.44 -23.15 13.28
CA GLY A 127 4.44 -24.42 14.01
C GLY A 127 3.27 -24.73 14.94
N GLN A 128 2.23 -23.91 15.06
CA GLN A 128 1.01 -24.33 15.77
C GLN A 128 -0.23 -24.09 14.93
N VAL A 129 -0.56 -25.09 14.11
CA VAL A 129 -1.96 -25.29 13.74
C VAL A 129 -2.60 -25.85 15.01
N GLU A 130 -3.29 -25.01 15.79
CA GLU A 130 -4.22 -25.50 16.82
C GLU A 130 -5.35 -26.23 16.09
N GLN A 131 -5.13 -27.51 15.82
CA GLN A 131 -6.16 -28.43 15.37
C GLN A 131 -7.01 -28.71 16.61
N MET A 132 -8.10 -27.97 16.81
CA MET A 132 -9.11 -28.37 17.78
C MET A 132 -9.55 -29.79 17.43
N SER A 133 -9.76 -30.62 18.45
CA SER A 133 -10.22 -31.97 18.19
C SER A 133 -11.61 -31.94 17.52
N LEU A 134 -11.96 -33.00 16.80
CA LEU A 134 -13.28 -33.10 16.16
C LEU A 134 -14.41 -32.96 17.21
N GLU A 135 -14.20 -33.45 18.42
CA GLU A 135 -15.13 -33.38 19.54
C GLU A 135 -15.29 -31.94 20.05
N GLU A 136 -14.19 -31.20 20.22
CA GLU A 136 -14.21 -29.79 20.61
C GLU A 136 -14.90 -28.93 19.56
N TRP A 137 -14.65 -29.23 18.28
CA TRP A 137 -15.34 -28.56 17.17
C TRP A 137 -16.84 -28.88 17.16
N GLN A 138 -17.21 -30.15 17.34
CA GLN A 138 -18.61 -30.58 17.40
C GLN A 138 -19.34 -29.94 18.58
N GLN A 139 -18.76 -29.90 19.77
CA GLN A 139 -19.41 -29.26 20.92
C GLN A 139 -19.61 -27.76 20.73
N ARG A 140 -18.68 -27.10 20.04
CA ARG A 140 -18.71 -25.64 19.84
C ARG A 140 -19.66 -25.22 18.72
N PHE A 141 -19.81 -26.04 17.68
CA PHE A 141 -20.50 -25.66 16.45
C PHE A 141 -21.69 -26.55 16.08
N THR A 142 -22.01 -27.60 16.85
CA THR A 142 -23.27 -28.33 16.63
C THR A 142 -24.45 -27.44 17.02
N PRO A 143 -25.38 -27.17 16.10
CA PRO A 143 -26.60 -26.43 16.41
C PRO A 143 -27.36 -27.22 17.48
N LYS A 144 -27.62 -26.60 18.64
CA LYS A 144 -28.48 -27.24 19.66
C LYS A 144 -29.86 -27.42 19.06
N VAL A 145 -30.29 -28.67 18.91
CA VAL A 145 -31.68 -29.00 18.57
C VAL A 145 -32.54 -28.42 19.69
N LEU A 146 -33.32 -27.38 19.36
CA LEU A 146 -34.33 -26.85 20.25
C LEU A 146 -35.38 -27.94 20.42
N VAL A 147 -35.39 -28.59 21.58
CA VAL A 147 -36.50 -29.47 21.96
C VAL A 147 -37.75 -28.61 21.94
N PRO A 148 -38.80 -28.94 21.16
CA PRO A 148 -40.03 -28.18 21.19
C PRO A 148 -40.59 -28.29 22.61
N GLN A 149 -40.76 -27.14 23.28
CA GLN A 149 -41.44 -27.09 24.57
C GLN A 149 -42.85 -27.66 24.37
N ARG A 150 -43.15 -28.73 25.12
CA ARG A 150 -44.48 -29.33 25.17
C ARG A 150 -45.41 -28.33 25.86
N GLY A 151 -46.04 -27.48 25.06
CA GLY A 151 -47.16 -26.66 25.51
C GLY A 151 -48.40 -27.53 25.62
N ASP A 152 -49.06 -27.49 26.77
CA ASP A 152 -50.38 -28.06 26.98
C ASP A 152 -51.36 -27.40 25.99
N GLY A 153 -51.71 -28.13 24.95
CA GLY A 153 -52.56 -27.67 23.87
C GLY A 153 -52.83 -28.83 22.94
N ASP A 154 -54.11 -29.07 22.68
CA ASP A 154 -54.63 -30.15 21.85
C ASP A 154 -54.07 -30.06 20.42
N PHE A 155 -53.01 -30.82 20.12
CA PHE A 155 -52.44 -30.89 18.78
C PHE A 155 -53.16 -31.98 18.00
N ALA A 156 -54.16 -31.53 17.26
CA ALA A 156 -54.84 -32.27 16.22
C ALA A 156 -53.85 -32.91 15.22
N ALA A 157 -54.18 -34.14 14.82
CA ALA A 157 -53.73 -34.90 13.66
C ALA A 157 -52.21 -35.01 13.44
N GLU A 158 -51.68 -36.23 13.60
CA GLU A 158 -50.39 -36.62 13.02
C GLU A 158 -50.36 -36.22 11.54
N PRO A 159 -49.34 -35.48 11.05
CA PRO A 159 -49.21 -35.29 9.62
C PRO A 159 -48.92 -36.65 8.99
N GLU A 160 -49.82 -37.08 8.09
CA GLU A 160 -49.66 -38.26 7.25
C GLU A 160 -48.21 -38.35 6.78
N ARG A 161 -47.57 -39.49 7.09
CA ARG A 161 -46.22 -39.82 6.66
C ARG A 161 -46.14 -39.58 5.16
N ALA A 162 -45.41 -38.53 4.75
CA ALA A 162 -45.22 -38.20 3.35
C ALA A 162 -44.77 -39.47 2.62
N GLU A 163 -45.59 -39.91 1.66
CA GLU A 163 -45.36 -41.10 0.86
C GLU A 163 -43.93 -41.07 0.31
N GLU A 164 -43.20 -42.17 0.50
CA GLU A 164 -41.82 -42.31 0.04
C GLU A 164 -41.79 -42.03 -1.46
N ALA A 165 -41.26 -40.86 -1.83
CA ALA A 165 -41.16 -40.46 -3.22
C ALA A 165 -40.30 -41.51 -3.95
N GLU A 166 -40.96 -42.30 -4.80
CA GLU A 166 -40.36 -43.35 -5.62
C GLU A 166 -39.16 -42.74 -6.38
N GLU A 167 -37.94 -43.08 -5.95
CA GLU A 167 -36.71 -42.66 -6.62
C GLU A 167 -36.66 -43.32 -8.00
N ILE A 168 -37.22 -42.67 -9.01
CA ILE A 168 -37.09 -43.12 -10.39
C ILE A 168 -35.60 -43.05 -10.74
N GLY A 169 -34.97 -44.23 -10.81
CA GLY A 169 -33.56 -44.36 -11.13
C GLY A 169 -33.20 -43.60 -12.40
N ILE A 170 -32.07 -42.89 -12.37
CA ILE A 170 -31.62 -41.93 -13.40
C ILE A 170 -31.72 -42.50 -14.83
N VAL A 171 -31.49 -43.80 -14.99
CA VAL A 171 -31.57 -44.50 -16.29
C VAL A 171 -32.99 -44.50 -16.87
N GLU A 172 -34.01 -44.65 -16.03
CA GLU A 172 -35.41 -44.71 -16.43
C GLU A 172 -35.95 -43.31 -16.75
N ALA A 173 -35.53 -42.30 -15.99
CA ALA A 173 -35.79 -40.89 -16.29
C ALA A 173 -35.21 -40.49 -17.67
N ILE A 174 -33.98 -40.92 -17.99
CA ILE A 174 -33.35 -40.68 -19.31
C ILE A 174 -34.14 -41.38 -20.42
N ARG A 175 -34.60 -42.61 -20.20
CA ARG A 175 -35.34 -43.38 -21.22
C ARG A 175 -36.68 -42.71 -21.54
N ARG A 176 -37.40 -42.22 -20.52
CA ARG A 176 -38.67 -41.48 -20.67
C ARG A 176 -38.47 -40.14 -21.40
N ALA A 177 -37.41 -39.40 -21.07
CA ALA A 177 -37.07 -38.14 -21.74
C ALA A 177 -36.71 -38.33 -23.22
N LYS A 178 -36.00 -39.41 -23.58
CA LYS A 178 -35.68 -39.72 -24.98
C LYS A 178 -36.92 -40.14 -25.78
N ALA A 179 -37.86 -40.86 -25.19
CA ALA A 179 -39.13 -41.22 -25.84
C ALA A 179 -39.98 -39.98 -26.15
N ALA A 180 -40.06 -39.01 -25.23
CA ALA A 180 -40.81 -37.78 -25.41
C ALA A 180 -40.24 -36.86 -26.51
N ARG A 181 -38.90 -36.87 -26.72
CA ARG A 181 -38.26 -36.09 -27.79
C ARG A 181 -38.48 -36.66 -29.20
N ARG A 182 -38.92 -37.92 -29.33
CA ARG A 182 -39.14 -38.56 -30.63
C ARG A 182 -40.47 -38.15 -31.30
N ILE A 183 -41.37 -37.46 -30.58
CA ILE A 183 -42.78 -37.30 -31.00
C ILE A 183 -43.16 -35.88 -31.45
N LYS A 184 -42.30 -34.85 -31.40
CA LYS A 184 -42.72 -33.51 -31.87
C LYS A 184 -42.27 -33.23 -33.33
N PRO A 185 -43.19 -33.20 -34.32
CA PRO A 185 -42.86 -32.86 -35.70
C PRO A 185 -42.50 -31.37 -35.81
N THR A 186 -41.43 -31.10 -36.54
CA THR A 186 -40.96 -29.76 -36.88
C THR A 186 -41.95 -29.06 -37.81
N GLY A 187 -42.66 -28.06 -37.30
CA GLY A 187 -43.43 -27.12 -38.11
C GLY A 187 -42.95 -25.70 -37.86
N VAL A 188 -42.08 -25.18 -38.73
CA VAL A 188 -41.80 -23.75 -38.85
C VAL A 188 -42.33 -23.34 -40.22
N GLY A 189 -43.41 -22.57 -40.25
CA GLY A 189 -43.82 -21.79 -41.41
C GLY A 189 -43.24 -20.38 -41.30
N PRO A 190 -42.73 -19.76 -42.39
CA PRO A 190 -42.22 -18.41 -42.35
C PRO A 190 -43.33 -17.40 -42.68
N GLY A 191 -43.32 -16.28 -41.97
CA GLY A 191 -44.12 -15.09 -42.25
C GLY A 191 -43.53 -13.92 -41.48
#